data_AF-A0A536EGM2-F1
#
_entry.id   AF-A0A536EGM2-F1
#
_cell.length_a   1.000
_cell.length_b   1.000
_cell.length_c   1.000
_cell.angle_alpha   90.00
_cell.angle_beta   90.00
_cell.angle_gamma   90.00
#
_symmetry.space_group_name_H-M   'P 1'
#
loop_
_entity.id
_entity.type
_entity.pdbx_description
1 polymer ?
#
loop_
_entity_poly.entity_id
_entity_poly.type
_entity_poly.pdbx_seq_one_letter_code
_entity_poly.pdbx_strand_id
1 'polypeptide(L)' 'MGFSECATFEPQPFVPMDMNDRPLAPMLTCSHLVTRTLHNGKVGWYAACRIGDEAARRKLAEAPVT' A
#
# COMPACT_ATOMS: atom_id res chain seq x y z
N MET A 1 15.86 -0.87 -0.62
CA MET A 1 15.31 -1.79 0.40
C MET A 1 14.11 -1.09 1.03
N GLY A 2 12.93 -1.71 1.03
CA GLY A 2 11.69 -1.08 1.52
C GLY A 2 11.07 -0.09 0.51
N PHE A 3 9.96 0.54 0.91
CA PHE A 3 9.12 1.44 0.10
C PHE A 3 9.78 2.78 -0.30
N SER A 4 11.11 2.92 -0.17
CA SER A 4 11.88 4.15 -0.38
C SER A 4 11.86 4.67 -1.82
N GLU A 5 11.55 3.81 -2.79
CA GLU A 5 11.45 4.19 -4.21
C GLU A 5 10.14 4.92 -4.54
N CYS A 6 9.16 4.85 -3.65
CA CYS A 6 7.89 5.54 -3.84
C CYS A 6 7.96 6.95 -3.25
N ALA A 7 8.00 7.97 -4.10
CA ALA A 7 8.06 9.37 -3.68
C ALA A 7 6.84 9.83 -2.85
N THR A 8 5.71 9.13 -2.94
CA THR A 8 4.49 9.36 -2.13
C THR A 8 4.35 8.37 -0.98
N PHE A 9 5.45 7.74 -0.54
CA PHE A 9 5.43 6.86 0.61
C PHE A 9 5.25 7.66 1.90
N GLU A 10 4.14 7.42 2.60
CA GLU A 10 3.86 7.99 3.91
C GLU A 10 3.90 6.87 4.97
N PRO A 11 4.98 6.77 5.78
CA PRO A 11 5.17 5.66 6.69
C PRO A 11 4.13 5.67 7.82
N GLN A 12 3.51 4.52 8.07
CA GLN A 12 2.58 4.29 9.16
C GLN A 12 2.87 2.94 9.86
N PRO A 13 2.82 2.87 11.20
CA PRO A 13 2.87 1.61 11.92
C PRO A 13 1.68 0.70 11.57
N PHE A 14 1.97 -0.59 11.38
CA PHE A 14 0.97 -1.60 11.06
C PHE A 14 1.29 -2.92 11.75
N VAL A 15 0.27 -3.60 12.28
CA VAL A 15 0.39 -4.94 12.86
C VAL A 15 -0.37 -5.90 11.94
N PRO A 16 0.33 -6.67 11.08
CA PRO A 16 -0.34 -7.65 10.23
C PRO A 16 -0.89 -8.80 11.07
N MET A 17 -1.94 -9.44 10.57
CA MET A 17 -2.47 -10.69 11.10
C MET A 17 -2.20 -11.83 10.12
N ASP A 18 -1.90 -13.03 10.61
CA ASP A 18 -1.88 -14.23 9.77
C ASP A 18 -3.31 -14.75 9.48
N MET A 19 -3.42 -15.85 8.75
CA MET A 19 -4.73 -16.45 8.41
C MET A 19 -5.46 -17.11 9.60
N ASN A 20 -4.84 -17.18 10.77
CA ASN A 20 -5.42 -17.72 12.01
C ASN A 20 -5.68 -16.61 13.04
N ASP A 21 -5.76 -15.35 12.58
CA ASP A 21 -5.95 -14.17 13.42
C ASP A 21 -4.88 -14.00 14.49
N ARG A 22 -3.62 -14.36 14.19
CA ARG A 22 -2.48 -14.10 15.06
C ARG A 22 -1.70 -12.88 14.60
N PRO A 23 -1.36 -11.94 15.49
CA PRO A 23 -0.53 -10.81 15.13
C PRO A 23 0.87 -11.27 14.75
N LEU A 24 1.37 -10.75 13.63
CA LEU A 24 2.76 -10.86 13.20
C LEU A 24 3.60 -9.74 13.81
N ALA A 25 4.91 -9.79 13.58
CA ALA A 25 5.81 -8.71 13.98
C ALA A 25 5.33 -7.36 13.40
N PRO A 26 5.24 -6.30 14.23
CA PRO A 26 4.89 -4.96 13.74
C PRO A 26 5.83 -4.51 12.63
N MET A 27 5.29 -3.81 11.65
CA MET A 27 6.04 -3.30 10.51
C MET A 27 5.64 -1.87 10.17
N LEU A 28 6.50 -1.18 9.42
CA LEU A 28 6.15 0.07 8.74
C LEU A 28 5.58 -0.25 7.35
N THR A 29 4.43 0.33 7.05
CA THR A 29 3.80 0.28 5.72
C THR A 29 3.42 1.69 5.27
N CYS A 30 2.81 1.82 4.10
CA CYS A 30 2.32 3.10 3.60
C CYS A 30 0.90 3.38 4.14
N SER A 31 0.62 4.62 4.55
CA SER A 31 -0.73 5.09 4.93
C SER A 31 -1.76 4.90 3.80
N HIS A 32 -1.29 4.75 2.56
CA HIS A 32 -2.12 4.56 1.37
C HIS A 32 -2.41 3.09 1.04
N LEU A 33 -1.99 2.15 1.88
CA LEU A 33 -2.28 0.72 1.71
C LEU A 33 -3.79 0.45 1.76
N VAL A 34 -4.30 -0.24 0.74
CA VAL A 34 -5.69 -0.74 0.67
C VAL A 34 -5.70 -2.16 0.13
N THR A 35 -6.80 -2.88 0.35
CA THR A 35 -7.06 -4.17 -0.31
C THR A 35 -7.98 -3.97 -1.51
N ARG A 36 -7.66 -4.60 -2.64
CA ARG A 36 -8.54 -4.64 -3.82
C ARG A 36 -8.82 -6.08 -4.23
N THR A 37 -9.94 -6.29 -4.91
CA THR A 37 -10.32 -7.59 -5.48
C THR A 37 -9.53 -7.84 -6.76
N LEU A 38 -9.15 -9.10 -7.01
CA LEU A 38 -8.51 -9.49 -8.27
C LEU A 38 -9.51 -9.29 -9.43
N HIS A 39 -9.10 -8.51 -10.43
CA HIS A 39 -9.99 -8.04 -11.50
C HIS A 39 -10.43 -9.11 -12.52
N ASN A 40 -10.03 -10.38 -12.32
CA ASN A 40 -10.19 -11.47 -13.30
C ASN A 40 -11.21 -12.55 -12.90
N GLY A 41 -12.17 -12.24 -12.03
CA GLY A 41 -13.20 -13.19 -11.61
C GLY A 41 -12.69 -14.33 -10.71
N LYS A 42 -11.44 -14.27 -10.26
CA LYS A 42 -10.92 -15.17 -9.22
C LYS A 42 -11.26 -14.63 -7.84
N VAL A 43 -11.59 -15.53 -6.93
CA VAL A 43 -11.74 -15.23 -5.51
C VAL A 43 -10.36 -14.83 -4.96
N GLY A 44 -10.24 -13.63 -4.40
CA GLY A 44 -8.99 -13.20 -3.77
C GLY A 44 -8.84 -11.69 -3.65
N TRP A 45 -8.00 -11.29 -2.70
CA TRP A 45 -7.65 -9.91 -2.40
C TRP A 45 -6.15 -9.72 -2.61
N TYR A 46 -5.76 -8.52 -3.04
CA TYR A 46 -4.36 -8.14 -3.13
C TYR A 46 -4.14 -6.76 -2.49
N ALA A 47 -2.93 -6.54 -1.98
CA ALA A 47 -2.49 -5.24 -1.49
C ALA A 47 -2.31 -4.27 -2.66
N ALA A 48 -2.89 -3.08 -2.54
CA ALA A 48 -2.83 -2.03 -3.55
C ALA A 48 -2.56 -0.67 -2.88
N CYS A 49 -2.23 0.32 -3.71
CA CYS A 49 -2.12 1.71 -3.28
C CYS A 49 -3.39 2.48 -3.65
N ARG A 50 -3.92 3.26 -2.71
CA ARG A 50 -5.09 4.12 -2.93
C ARG A 50 -4.87 5.16 -4.03
N ILE A 51 -3.64 5.68 -4.17
CA ILE A 51 -3.28 6.67 -5.21
C ILE A 51 -3.35 6.06 -6.61
N GLY A 52 -3.01 4.78 -6.75
CA GLY A 52 -2.95 4.08 -8.03
C GLY A 52 -1.60 3.42 -8.26
N ASP A 53 -1.27 3.21 -9.53
CA ASP A 53 0.00 2.64 -9.97
C ASP A 53 1.19 3.60 -9.79
N GLU A 54 2.36 3.20 -10.27
CA GLU A 54 3.58 4.00 -10.18
C GLU A 54 3.45 5.35 -10.88
N ALA A 55 2.83 5.40 -12.06
CA ALA A 55 2.66 6.63 -12.81
C ALA A 55 1.75 7.63 -12.07
N ALA A 56 0.66 7.15 -11.47
CA ALA A 56 -0.23 7.96 -10.65
C ALA A 56 0.51 8.51 -9.41
N ARG A 57 1.32 7.67 -8.75
CA ARG A 57 2.13 8.07 -7.58
C ARG A 57 3.20 9.11 -7.94
N ARG A 58 3.86 8.95 -9.08
CA ARG A 58 4.87 9.91 -9.55
C ARG A 58 4.23 11.26 -9.89
N LYS A 59 3.11 11.23 -10.63
CA LYS A 59 2.36 12.46 -10.97
C LYS A 59 1.91 13.23 -9.73
N LEU A 60 1.48 12.53 -8.67
CA LEU A 60 1.12 13.18 -7.41
C LEU A 60 2.34 13.77 -6.71
N ALA A 61 3.49 13.10 -6.70
CA ALA A 61 4.73 13.64 -6.12
C ALA A 61 5.23 14.90 -6.82
N GLU A 62 4.98 15.03 -8.12
CA GLU A 62 5.35 16.18 -8.94
C GLU A 62 4.32 17.33 -8.86
N ALA A 63 3.16 17.12 -8.24
CA ALA A 63 2.11 18.13 -8.15
C ALA A 63 2.51 19.25 -7.16
N PRO A 64 2.25 20.54 -7.48
CA PRO A 64 2.55 21.63 -6.58
C PRO A 64 1.73 21.50 -5.29
N VAL A 65 2.42 21.58 -4.15
CA VAL A 65 1.77 21.70 -2.83
C VAL A 65 1.10 23.07 -2.80
N THR A 66 -0.23 23.08 -2.76
CA THR A 66 -1.04 24.31 -2.73
C THR A 66 -1.15 24.87 -1.33
#